data_AF-A0A8S4RP17-F1
#
_entry.id   AF-A0A8S4RP17-F1
#
_cell.length_a   1.000
_cell.length_b   1.000
_cell.length_c   1.000
_cell.angle_alpha   90.00
_cell.angle_beta   90.00
_cell.angle_gamma   90.00
#
_symmetry.space_group_name_H-M   'P 1'
#
loop_
_entity.id
_entity.type
_entity.pdbx_description
1 polymer ?
#
loop_
_entity_poly.entity_id
_entity_poly.type
_entity_poly.pdbx_seq_one_letter_code
_entity_poly.pdbx_strand_id
1 'polypeptide(L)' 'LFVITSCNWTDDELLRHFSEKMKLKCVIPTPQFKFGGKVGSVVSSVVFEKL' A
#
# COMPACT_ATOMS: atom_id res chain seq x y z
N LEU A 1 -14.33 -2.02 6.03
CA LEU A 1 -13.15 -1.50 5.31
C LEU A 1 -12.02 -1.40 6.32
N PHE A 2 -10.82 -1.83 5.95
CA PHE A 2 -9.62 -1.69 6.77
C PHE A 2 -8.64 -0.80 6.00
N VAL A 3 -8.19 0.29 6.61
CA VAL A 3 -7.27 1.25 6.00
C VAL A 3 -5.97 1.20 6.77
N ILE A 4 -4.86 1.06 6.06
CA ILE A 4 -3.53 1.03 6.65
C ILE A 4 -2.59 1.93 5.87
N THR A 5 -1.81 2.72 6.61
CA THR A 5 -0.71 3.53 6.11
C THR A 5 0.58 3.05 6.79
N SER A 6 1.62 2.76 6.00
CA SER A 6 2.89 2.23 6.50
C SER A 6 4.06 2.96 5.85
N CYS A 7 5.08 3.30 6.62
CA CYS A 7 6.39 3.73 6.12
C CYS A 7 7.43 2.58 6.10
N ASN A 8 7.05 1.40 6.60
CA ASN A 8 7.94 0.25 6.72
C ASN A 8 7.70 -0.78 5.62
N TRP A 9 6.50 -0.83 5.05
CA TRP A 9 6.05 -1.88 4.13
C TRP A 9 5.56 -1.24 2.83
N THR A 10 5.89 -1.85 1.71
CA THR A 10 5.35 -1.53 0.38
C THR A 10 3.89 -1.98 0.24
N ASP A 11 3.17 -1.44 -0.75
CA ASP A 11 1.83 -1.90 -1.08
C ASP A 11 1.81 -3.43 -1.29
N ASP A 12 2.73 -3.97 -2.09
CA ASP A 12 2.85 -5.41 -2.37
C ASP A 12 3.06 -6.27 -1.12
N GLU A 13 3.86 -5.82 -0.16
CA GLU A 13 4.08 -6.54 1.10
C GLU A 13 2.80 -6.56 1.95
N LEU A 14 2.09 -5.44 2.03
CA LEU A 14 0.80 -5.36 2.72
C LEU A 14 -0.24 -6.27 2.05
N LEU A 15 -0.31 -6.25 0.71
CA LEU A 15 -1.20 -7.14 -0.04
C LEU A 15 -0.91 -8.61 0.28
N ARG A 16 0.36 -9.02 0.24
CA ARG A 16 0.75 -10.41 0.54
C ARG A 16 0.39 -10.80 1.97
N HIS A 17 0.60 -9.90 2.93
CA HIS A 17 0.34 -10.18 4.36
C HIS A 17 -1.14 -10.33 4.70
N PHE A 18 -2.01 -9.53 4.08
CA PHE A 18 -3.45 -9.56 4.35
C PHE A 18 -4.24 -10.47 3.40
N SER A 19 -3.56 -11.07 2.40
CA SER A 19 -4.18 -11.84 1.31
C SER A 19 -5.07 -13.01 1.76
N GLU A 20 -4.82 -13.62 2.92
CA GLU A 20 -5.63 -14.74 3.42
C GLU A 20 -7.03 -14.33 3.90
N LYS A 21 -7.23 -13.07 4.29
CA LYS A 21 -8.45 -12.60 4.96
C LYS A 21 -9.09 -11.39 4.30
N MET A 22 -8.35 -10.70 3.43
CA MET A 22 -8.77 -9.45 2.84
C MET A 22 -8.33 -9.35 1.37
N LYS A 23 -9.13 -8.62 0.59
CA LYS A 23 -8.80 -8.22 -0.78
C LYS A 23 -8.53 -6.73 -0.85
N LEU A 24 -7.60 -6.33 -1.71
CA LEU A 24 -7.33 -4.92 -1.99
C LEU A 24 -8.58 -4.28 -2.62
N LYS A 25 -9.05 -3.19 -2.02
CA LYS A 25 -10.09 -2.34 -2.59
C LYS A 25 -9.51 -1.20 -3.42
N CYS A 26 -8.55 -0.46 -2.87
CA CYS A 26 -7.82 0.58 -3.61
C CYS A 26 -6.52 0.99 -2.90
N VAL A 27 -5.63 1.63 -3.66
CA VAL A 27 -4.46 2.34 -3.13
C VAL A 27 -4.82 3.82 -3.04
N ILE A 28 -4.52 4.44 -1.90
CA ILE A 28 -4.66 5.89 -1.72
C ILE A 28 -3.39 6.53 -2.27
N PRO A 29 -3.49 7.49 -3.21
CA PRO A 29 -2.32 8.18 -3.75
C PRO A 29 -1.48 8.82 -2.64
N THR A 30 -0.18 8.54 -2.64
CA THR A 30 0.78 9.12 -1.71
C THR A 30 1.75 10.05 -2.45
N PRO A 31 2.38 11.03 -1.77
CA PRO A 31 3.39 11.87 -2.40
C PRO A 31 4.51 11.02 -2.99
N GLN A 32 4.69 11.13 -4.31
CA GLN A 32 5.76 10.46 -5.01
C GLN A 32 6.96 11.39 -5.12
N PHE A 33 8.15 10.85 -4.90
CA PHE A 33 9.40 11.52 -5.20
C PHE A 33 10.15 10.75 -6.28
N LYS A 34 10.92 11.49 -7.08
CA LYS A 34 11.75 10.91 -8.14
C LYS A 34 13.21 11.06 -7.76
N PHE A 35 13.96 9.96 -7.79
CA PHE A 35 15.39 9.97 -7.54
C PHE A 35 16.10 9.03 -8.51
N GLY A 36 17.07 9.56 -9.27
CA GLY A 36 17.84 8.78 -10.26
C GLY A 36 16.98 8.09 -11.32
N GLY A 37 15.86 8.70 -11.73
CA GLY A 37 14.92 8.13 -12.71
C GLY A 37 13.93 7.11 -12.15
N LYS A 38 14.02 6.76 -10.87
CA LYS A 38 13.05 5.90 -10.18
C LYS A 38 12.00 6.74 -9.46
N VAL A 39 10.75 6.28 -9.50
CA VAL A 39 9.63 6.88 -8.77
C VAL A 39 9.36 6.02 -7.55
N GLY A 40 9.23 6.63 -6.38
CA GLY A 40 8.88 5.94 -5.14
C GLY A 40 8.09 6.83 -4.20
N SER A 41 7.53 6.22 -3.17
CA SER A 41 6.84 6.91 -2.09
C SER A 41 7.51 6.54 -0.76
N VAL A 42 7.51 7.46 0.19
CA VAL A 42 7.99 7.21 1.58
C VAL A 42 6.97 6.44 2.40
N VAL A 43 5.73 6.37 1.92
CA VAL A 43 4.62 5.68 2.58
C VAL A 43 3.75 4.94 1.57
N SER A 44 3.21 3.82 2.02
CA SER A 44 2.18 3.00 1.39
C SER A 44 0.85 3.28 2.07
N SER A 45 -0.23 3.41 1.32
CA SER A 45 -1.58 3.57 1.89
C SER A 45 -2.59 2.79 1.10
N VAL A 46 -3.13 1.74 1.71
CA VAL A 46 -4.04 0.80 1.04
C VAL A 46 -5.33 0.63 1.83
N VAL A 47 -6.41 0.42 1.09
CA VAL A 47 -7.74 0.11 1.61
C VAL A 47 -8.05 -1.33 1.27
N PHE A 48 -8.34 -2.12 2.29
CA PHE A 48 -8.79 -3.48 2.18
C PHE A 48 -10.28 -3.61 2.47
N GLU A 49 -10.90 -4.61 1.87
CA GLU A 49 -12.20 -5.14 2.26
C GLU A 49 -12.08 -6.62 2.62
N LYS A 50 -12.97 -7.08 3.51
CA LYS A 50 -13.00 -8.49 3.89
C LYS A 50 -13.25 -9.32 2.63
N LEU A 51 -12.57 -10.45 2.51
CA LEU A 51 -12.89 -11.46 1.49
C LEU A 51 -14.35 -11.88 1.61
#